data_AF-A0A0V0HEA6-F1
#
_entry.id   AF-A0A0V0HEA6-F1
#
_cell.length_a   1.000
_cell.length_b   1.000
_cell.length_c   1.000
_cell.angle_alpha   90.00
_cell.angle_beta   90.00
_cell.angle_gamma   90.00
#
_symmetry.space_group_name_H-M   'P 1'
#
loop_
_entity.id
_entity.type
_entity.pdbx_description
1 polymer ?
#
loop_
_entity_poly.entity_id
_entity_poly.type
_entity_poly.pdbx_seq_one_letter_code
_entity_poly.pdbx_strand_id
1 'polypeptide(L)'
;MPLSIKDAYASWICRRVDNTIKSTWRMIPTVIFWSIWKERNCRCFDGISTPISTIKTRCLVSLYNWHLLSPETVWIIFWILLAP
;
A
#
# COMPACT_ATOMS: atom_id res chain seq x y z
N MET A 1 11.88 17.48 -3.27
CA MET A 1 11.13 16.43 -4.00
C MET A 1 11.94 15.16 -3.94
N PRO A 2 11.41 14.01 -3.48
CA PRO A 2 12.17 12.76 -3.46
C PRO A 2 12.53 12.34 -4.90
N LEU A 3 13.77 11.90 -5.11
CA LEU A 3 14.30 11.50 -6.42
C LEU A 3 14.03 10.02 -6.72
N SER A 4 13.77 9.22 -5.68
CA SER A 4 13.43 7.81 -5.80
C SER A 4 12.25 7.41 -4.90
N ILE A 5 11.67 6.25 -5.19
CA ILE A 5 10.64 5.61 -4.34
C ILE A 5 11.18 5.37 -2.93
N LYS A 6 12.47 5.00 -2.81
CA LYS A 6 13.14 4.81 -1.52
C LYS A 6 13.19 6.10 -0.73
N ASP A 7 13.53 7.22 -1.37
CA ASP A 7 13.58 8.53 -0.72
C ASP A 7 12.18 9.01 -0.31
N ALA A 8 11.17 8.74 -1.13
CA ALA A 8 9.78 9.06 -0.82
C ALA A 8 9.29 8.26 0.40
N TYR A 9 9.58 6.96 0.42
CA TYR A 9 9.26 6.10 1.56
C TYR A 9 10.00 6.52 2.83
N ALA A 10 11.31 6.77 2.74
CA ALA A 10 12.12 7.23 3.87
C ALA A 10 11.59 8.57 4.42
N SER A 11 11.28 9.52 3.54
CA SER A 11 10.70 10.81 3.93
C SER A 11 9.36 10.65 4.63
N TRP A 12 8.53 9.70 4.20
CA TRP A 12 7.23 9.40 4.81
C TRP A 12 7.38 8.82 6.22
N ILE A 13 8.25 7.83 6.39
CA ILE A 13 8.45 7.13 7.67
C ILE A 13 9.19 8.02 8.69
N CYS A 14 10.07 8.92 8.23
CA CYS A 14 10.75 9.89 9.09
C CYS A 14 9.81 10.97 9.66
N ARG A 15 8.61 11.14 9.10
CA ARG A 15 7.63 12.10 9.62
C ARG A 15 7.20 11.68 11.04
N ARG A 16 7.41 12.57 12.01
CA ARG A 16 6.90 12.38 13.37
C ARG A 16 5.39 12.53 13.35
N VAL A 17 4.70 11.47 13.77
CA VAL A 17 3.26 11.41 13.93
C VAL A 17 2.92 10.91 15.33
N ASP A 18 1.70 11.18 15.77
CA ASP A 18 1.22 10.68 17.04
C ASP A 18 1.24 9.13 17.09
N ASN A 19 1.50 8.57 18.27
CA ASN A 19 1.60 7.12 18.43
C ASN A 19 0.29 6.39 18.10
N THR A 20 -0.87 7.03 18.29
CA THR A 20 -2.20 6.45 17.98
C THR A 20 -2.36 6.14 16.49
N ILE A 21 -1.77 6.95 15.61
CA ILE A 21 -1.87 6.77 14.15
C ILE A 21 -0.61 6.19 13.53
N LYS A 22 0.45 5.96 14.31
CA LYS A 22 1.77 5.55 13.81
C LYS A 22 1.74 4.23 13.06
N SER A 23 0.91 3.28 13.49
CA SER A 23 0.70 2.00 12.79
C SER A 23 0.13 2.24 11.39
N THR A 24 -1.02 2.91 11.32
CA THR A 24 -1.68 3.28 10.05
C THR A 24 -0.77 4.13 9.16
N TRP A 25 -0.04 5.08 9.75
CA TRP A 25 0.89 5.95 9.04
C TRP A 25 1.98 5.17 8.31
N ARG A 26 2.53 4.13 8.94
CA ARG A 26 3.53 3.23 8.34
C ARG A 26 2.93 2.32 7.25
N MET A 27 1.63 2.03 7.33
CA MET A 27 0.93 1.15 6.39
C MET A 27 0.57 1.85 5.06
N ILE A 28 0.31 3.16 5.09
CA ILE A 28 -0.14 3.94 3.92
C ILE A 28 0.76 3.73 2.68
N PRO A 29 2.10 3.87 2.74
CA PRO A 29 2.95 3.69 1.55
C PRO A 29 2.83 2.29 0.95
N THR A 30 2.75 1.26 1.79
CA THR A 30 2.60 -0.14 1.35
C THR A 30 1.30 -0.33 0.59
N VAL A 31 0.19 0.20 1.09
CA VAL A 31 -1.12 0.09 0.42
C VAL A 31 -1.15 0.86 -0.90
N ILE A 32 -0.52 2.03 -0.95
CA ILE A 32 -0.38 2.81 -2.19
C ILE A 32 0.42 2.02 -3.23
N PHE A 33 1.59 1.50 -2.86
CA PHE A 33 2.43 0.72 -3.78
C PHE A 33 1.72 -0.54 -4.26
N TRP A 34 1.01 -1.24 -3.36
CA TRP A 34 0.21 -2.40 -3.72
C TRP A 34 -0.90 -2.06 -4.73
N SER A 35 -1.62 -0.96 -4.52
CA SER A 35 -2.68 -0.51 -5.42
C SER A 35 -2.14 -0.16 -6.80
N ILE A 36 -0.99 0.52 -6.87
CA ILE A 36 -0.32 0.86 -8.13
C ILE A 36 0.18 -0.40 -8.85
N TRP A 37 0.83 -1.32 -8.12
CA TRP A 37 1.31 -2.57 -8.68
C TRP A 37 0.17 -3.39 -9.29
N LYS A 38 -0.95 -3.52 -8.56
CA LYS A 38 -2.13 -4.23 -9.03
C LYS A 38 -2.71 -3.62 -10.30
N GLU A 39 -2.84 -2.29 -10.35
CA GLU A 39 -3.32 -1.61 -11.56
C GLU A 39 -2.36 -1.80 -12.74
N ARG A 40 -1.04 -1.69 -12.52
CA ARG A 40 -0.04 -1.92 -13.58
C ARG A 40 -0.14 -3.33 -14.14
N ASN A 41 -0.31 -4.32 -13.28
CA ASN A 41 -0.48 -5.71 -13.72
C ASN A 41 -1.80 -5.90 -14.48
N CYS A 42 -2.92 -5.38 -14.01
CA CYS A 42 -4.18 -5.47 -14.75
C CYS A 42 -4.09 -4.83 -16.14
N ARG A 43 -3.37 -3.70 -16.28
CA ARG A 43 -3.15 -3.08 -17.60
C ARG A 43 -2.27 -3.93 -18.51
N CYS A 44 -1.18 -4.49 -17.98
CA CYS A 44 -0.21 -5.24 -18.76
C CYS A 44 -0.70 -6.65 -19.13
N PHE A 45 -1.41 -7.33 -18.24
CA PHE A 45 -1.79 -8.74 -18.40
C PHE A 45 -3.26 -8.92 -18.79
N ASP A 46 -4.17 -8.07 -18.29
CA ASP A 46 -5.61 -8.20 -18.54
C ASP A 46 -6.13 -7.19 -19.57
N GLY A 47 -5.32 -6.19 -19.96
CA GLY A 47 -5.73 -5.09 -20.84
C GLY A 47 -6.77 -4.15 -20.20
N ILE A 48 -7.00 -4.26 -18.90
CA ILE A 48 -8.02 -3.48 -18.18
C ILE A 48 -7.40 -2.19 -17.65
N SER A 49 -8.01 -1.06 -17.98
CA SER A 49 -7.67 0.24 -17.39
C SER A 49 -8.79 0.68 -16.45
N THR A 50 -8.48 0.81 -15.16
CA THR A 50 -9.50 1.23 -14.19
C THR A 50 -9.48 2.76 -14.00
N PRO A 51 -10.65 3.39 -13.81
CA PRO A 51 -10.72 4.81 -13.50
C PRO A 51 -9.95 5.14 -12.23
N ILE A 52 -9.25 6.28 -12.21
CA ILE A 52 -8.42 6.68 -11.06
C ILE A 52 -9.22 6.78 -9.75
N SER A 53 -10.50 7.16 -9.81
CA SER A 53 -11.43 7.17 -8.66
C SER A 53 -11.61 5.79 -8.06
N THR A 54 -11.71 4.76 -8.90
CA THR A 54 -11.83 3.35 -8.47
C THR A 54 -10.55 2.89 -7.81
N ILE A 55 -9.39 3.24 -8.36
CA ILE A 55 -8.08 2.93 -7.76
C ILE A 55 -7.95 3.56 -6.38
N LYS A 56 -8.28 4.86 -6.25
CA LYS A 56 -8.28 5.57 -4.96
C LYS A 56 -9.20 4.90 -3.94
N THR A 57 -10.42 4.54 -4.37
CA THR A 57 -11.39 3.87 -3.51
C THR A 57 -10.86 2.50 -3.03
N ARG A 58 -10.33 1.69 -3.94
CA ARG A 58 -9.72 0.39 -3.60
C ARG A 58 -8.52 0.53 -2.65
N CYS A 59 -7.70 1.58 -2.84
CA CYS A 59 -6.59 1.90 -1.95
C CYS A 59 -7.09 2.21 -0.53
N LEU A 60 -8.09 3.08 -0.38
CA LEU A 60 -8.68 3.42 0.92
C LEU A 60 -9.34 2.23 1.61
N VAL A 61 -10.10 1.42 0.86
CA VAL A 61 -10.73 0.19 1.37
C VAL A 61 -9.66 -0.79 1.84
N SER A 62 -8.57 -0.97 1.07
CA SER A 62 -7.45 -1.83 1.45
C SER A 62 -6.77 -1.34 2.72
N LEU A 63 -6.55 -0.02 2.85
CA LEU A 63 -5.98 0.58 4.05
C LEU A 63 -6.85 0.34 5.28
N TYR A 64 -8.16 0.56 5.16
CA TYR A 64 -9.11 0.31 6.24
C TYR A 64 -9.11 -1.15 6.67
N ASN A 65 -9.18 -2.08 5.70
CA ASN A 65 -9.16 -3.51 5.96
C ASN A 65 -7.85 -3.93 6.64
N TRP A 66 -6.71 -3.46 6.15
CA TRP A 66 -5.41 -3.84 6.71
C TRP A 66 -5.19 -3.24 8.10
N HIS A 67 -5.70 -2.04 8.36
CA HIS A 67 -5.70 -1.44 9.69
C HIS A 67 -6.51 -2.30 10.68
N LEU A 68 -7.71 -2.73 10.27
CA LEU A 68 -8.58 -3.57 11.09
C LEU A 68 -8.00 -4.99 11.32
N LEU A 69 -7.15 -5.47 10.41
CA LEU A 69 -6.55 -6.82 10.44
C LEU A 69 -5.16 -6.89 11.12
N SER A 70 -4.65 -5.81 11.74
CA SER A 70 -3.32 -5.80 12.38
C SER A 70 -3.39 -6.27 13.85
N PRO A 71 -2.47 -7.14 14.35
CA PRO A 71 -1.00 -6.99 14.19
C PRO A 71 -0.21 -8.13 13.50
N GLU A 72 -0.70 -9.37 13.37
CA GLU A 72 0.14 -10.54 12.97
C GLU A 72 0.02 -10.93 11.48
N THR A 73 -1.04 -10.51 10.80
CA THR A 73 -1.46 -11.04 9.48
C THR A 73 -0.64 -10.52 8.29
N VAL A 74 0.11 -9.43 8.47
CA VAL A 74 0.91 -8.82 7.39
C VAL A 74 2.03 -9.75 6.92
N TRP A 75 2.61 -10.54 7.84
CA TRP A 75 3.63 -11.54 7.50
C TRP A 75 3.05 -12.74 6.73
N ILE A 76 1.80 -13.12 7.02
CA ILE A 76 1.10 -14.20 6.33
C ILE A 76 0.80 -13.80 4.88
N ILE A 77 0.37 -12.55 4.65
CA ILE A 77 0.14 -12.04 3.29
C ILE A 77 1.47 -11.90 2.52
N PHE A 78 2.55 -11.49 3.19
CA PHE A 78 3.88 -11.45 2.60
C PHE A 78 4.40 -12.85 2.24
N TRP A 79 4.13 -13.87 3.07
CA TRP A 79 4.48 -15.27 2.80
C TRP A 79 3.62 -15.92 1.70
N ILE A 80 2.31 -15.67 1.68
CA ILE A 80 1.40 -16.22 0.65
C ILE A 80 1.67 -15.61 -0.73
N LEU A 81 2.15 -14.36 -0.79
CA LEU A 81 2.44 -13.65 -2.05
C LEU A 81 3.89 -13.81 -2.57
N LEU A 82 4.80 -14.40 -1.78
CA LEU A 82 6.20 -14.65 -2.14
C LEU A 82 6.59 -16.14 -2.13
N ALA A 83 5.68 -17.05 -1.78
CA ALA A 83 5.91 -18.47 -1.98
C ALA A 83 5.89 -18.77 -3.50
N PRO A 84 6.90 -19.47 -4.04
CA PRO A 84 6.97 -19.84 -5.46
C PRO A 84 5.83 -20.76 -5.87
#